data_AF-A0A2V9YNE8-F1
#
_entry.id   AF-A0A2V9YNE8-F1
#
_cell.length_a   1.000
_cell.length_b   1.000
_cell.length_c   1.000
_cell.angle_alpha   90.00
_cell.angle_beta   90.00
_cell.angle_gamma   90.00
#
_symmetry.space_group_name_H-M   'P 1'
#
loop_
_entity.id
_entity.type
_entity.pdbx_description
1 polymer ?
#
loop_
_entity_poly.entity_id
_entity_poly.type
_entity_poly.pdbx_seq_one_letter_code
_entity_poly.pdbx_strand_id
1 'polypeptide(L)' 'MIAVVENAAQRTYFLRENDPIYNGFVQKITPDTVVFKEHFIDSLGRDNQREIVKTVNAPVV' A
#
# COMPACT_ATOMS: atom_id res chain seq x y z
N MET A 1 -0.12 11.11 7.55
CA MET A 1 0.92 11.48 6.56
C MET A 1 0.36 11.30 5.15
N ILE A 2 1.05 11.80 4.12
CA ILE A 2 0.71 11.53 2.71
C ILE A 2 1.87 10.74 2.12
N ALA A 3 1.56 9.68 1.37
CA ALA A 3 2.54 8.96 0.56
C ALA A 3 2.32 9.30 -0.92
N VAL A 4 3.40 9.49 -1.66
CA VAL A 4 3.38 9.66 -3.11
C VAL A 4 3.88 8.35 -3.71
N VAL A 5 3.05 7.73 -4.54
CA VAL A 5 3.38 6.43 -5.18
C VAL A 5 3.22 6.53 -6.68
N GLU A 6 3.95 5.69 -7.39
CA GLU A 6 3.84 5.53 -8.84
C GLU A 6 3.49 4.09 -9.17
N ASN A 7 2.65 3.88 -10.19
CA ASN A 7 2.39 2.55 -10.72
C ASN A 7 3.26 2.22 -11.94
N ALA A 8 3.16 1.00 -12.47
CA ALA A 8 3.92 0.58 -13.65
C ALA A 8 3.63 1.40 -14.93
N ALA A 9 2.54 2.19 -14.95
CA ALA A 9 2.17 3.07 -16.04
C ALA A 9 2.64 4.53 -15.83
N GLN A 10 3.58 4.76 -14.90
CA GLN A 10 4.13 6.08 -14.57
C GLN A 10 3.07 7.11 -14.14
N ARG A 11 2.00 6.64 -13.48
CA ARG A 11 0.97 7.51 -12.92
C ARG A 11 1.21 7.71 -11.44
N THR A 12 1.29 8.97 -11.04
CA THR A 12 1.46 9.38 -9.65
C THR A 12 0.12 9.41 -8.92
N TYR A 13 0.10 8.88 -7.70
CA TYR A 13 -1.04 8.91 -6.79
C TYR A 13 -0.62 9.43 -5.43
N PHE A 14 -1.55 10.11 -4.76
CA PHE A 14 -1.41 10.53 -3.38
C PHE A 14 -2.27 9.63 -2.51
N LEU A 15 -1.64 9.00 -1.51
CA LEU A 15 -2.30 8.09 -0.60
C LEU A 15 -2.33 8.68 0.82
N ARG A 16 -3.42 8.42 1.51
CA ARG A 16 -3.65 8.73 2.93
C ARG A 16 -4.02 7.45 3.67
N GLU A 17 -3.89 7.48 4.98
CA GLU A 17 -4.34 6.37 5.83
C GLU A 17 -5.85 6.16 5.68
N ASN A 18 -6.23 4.89 5.60
CA ASN A 18 -7.57 4.39 5.31
C ASN A 18 -8.09 4.63 3.88
N ASP A 19 -7.26 5.14 2.97
CA ASP A 19 -7.67 5.24 1.56
C ASP A 19 -7.89 3.83 1.00
N PRO A 20 -9.06 3.57 0.37
CA PRO A 20 -9.31 2.32 -0.32
C PRO A 20 -8.44 2.24 -1.58
N ILE A 21 -7.84 1.08 -1.77
CA ILE A 21 -7.10 0.70 -2.98
C ILE A 21 -7.71 -0.58 -3.55
N TYR A 22 -7.22 -1.02 -4.71
CA TYR A 22 -7.79 -2.12 -5.50
C TYR A 22 -8.45 -3.26 -4.70
N ASN A 23 -7.66 -4.04 -3.95
CA ASN A 23 -8.13 -5.15 -3.13
C ASN A 23 -7.84 -4.92 -1.64
N GLY A 24 -7.86 -3.67 -1.17
CA GLY A 24 -7.42 -3.38 0.18
C GLY A 24 -7.51 -1.92 0.56
N PHE A 25 -6.72 -1.53 1.56
CA PHE A 25 -6.63 -0.15 1.99
C PHE A 25 -5.24 0.16 2.55
N VAL A 26 -4.92 1.44 2.58
CA VAL A 26 -3.71 1.94 3.22
C VAL A 26 -3.92 1.89 4.73
N GLN A 27 -3.11 1.10 5.44
CA GLN A 27 -3.27 0.92 6.89
C GLN A 27 -2.49 1.99 7.66
N LYS A 28 -1.24 2.25 7.26
CA LYS A 28 -0.35 3.19 7.96
C LYS A 28 0.68 3.78 7.01
N ILE A 29 1.02 5.06 7.20
CA ILE A 29 2.10 5.72 6.47
C ILE A 29 3.15 6.21 7.48
N THR A 30 4.41 5.89 7.22
CA THR A 30 5.58 6.36 7.96
C THR A 30 6.55 7.07 7.02
N PRO A 31 7.62 7.71 7.51
CA PRO A 31 8.58 8.39 6.64
C PRO A 31 9.29 7.47 5.63
N ASP A 32 9.51 6.22 6.02
CA ASP A 32 10.31 5.23 5.30
C ASP A 32 9.48 4.08 4.74
N THR A 33 8.23 3.89 5.18
CA THR A 33 7.38 2.79 4.71
C THR A 33 5.91 3.17 4.54
N VAL A 34 5.25 2.49 3.62
CA VAL A 34 3.79 2.45 3.47
C VAL A 34 3.30 1.03 3.74
N VAL A 35 2.37 0.89 4.67
CA VAL A 35 1.76 -0.40 5.04
C VAL A 35 0.36 -0.48 4.44
N PHE A 36 0.12 -1.54 3.68
CA PHE A 36 -1.15 -1.86 3.06
C PHE A 36 -1.75 -3.08 3.73
N LYS A 37 -3.08 -3.12 3.80
CA LYS A 37 -3.82 -4.32 4.16
C LYS A 37 -4.64 -4.76 2.96
N GLU A 38 -4.32 -5.94 2.43
CA GLU A 38 -4.97 -6.47 1.23
C GLU A 38 -5.75 -7.75 1.54
N HIS A 39 -6.85 -7.90 0.83
CA HIS A 39 -7.61 -9.13 0.73
C HIS A 39 -6.99 -10.05 -0.32
N PHE A 40 -6.84 -11.32 0.02
CA PHE A 40 -6.43 -12.35 -0.91
C PHE A 40 -7.26 -13.62 -0.69
N ILE A 41 -7.51 -14.34 -1.78
CA ILE A 41 -8.13 -15.65 -1.74
C ILE A 41 -7.03 -16.69 -1.61
N ASP A 42 -7.10 -17.53 -0.58
CA ASP A 42 -6.16 -18.64 -0.40
C ASP A 42 -6.43 -19.79 -1.39
N SER A 43 -5.57 -20.81 -1.39
CA SER A 43 -5.72 -21.98 -2.27
C SER A 43 -6.98 -22.80 -2.02
N LEU A 44 -7.66 -22.60 -0.89
CA LEU A 44 -8.91 -23.26 -0.50
C LEU A 44 -10.14 -22.39 -0.78
N GLY A 45 -9.96 -21.21 -1.38
CA GLY A 45 -11.05 -20.31 -1.73
C GLY A 45 -11.51 -19.39 -0.60
N ARG A 46 -10.77 -19.27 0.51
CA ARG A 46 -11.16 -18.42 1.65
C ARG A 46 -10.58 -17.02 1.50
N ASP A 47 -11.42 -16.02 1.78
CA ASP A 47 -10.98 -14.62 1.87
C ASP A 47 -10.22 -14.40 3.17
N ASN A 48 -8.98 -13.94 3.05
CA ASN A 48 -8.08 -13.62 4.14
C ASN A 48 -7.45 -12.25 3.91
N GLN A 49 -6.99 -11.64 5.00
CA GLN A 49 -6.25 -10.38 4.94
C GLN A 49 -4.77 -10.58 5.24
N ARG A 50 -3.89 -9.89 4.51
CA ARG A 50 -2.45 -9.83 4.82
C ARG A 50 -1.93 -8.40 4.80
N GLU A 51 -0.90 -8.16 5.59
CA GLU A 51 -0.16 -6.90 5.59
C GLU A 51 0.96 -6.95 4.56
N ILE A 52 1.07 -5.89 3.76
CA ILE A 52 2.13 -5.70 2.77
C ILE A 52 2.85 -4.41 3.09
N VAL A 53 4.16 -4.49 3.34
CA VAL A 53 5.01 -3.34 3.64
C VAL A 53 5.81 -2.97 2.40
N LYS A 54 5.77 -1.70 2.00
CA LYS A 54 6.61 -1.14 0.93
C LYS A 54 7.51 -0.07 1.50
N THR A 55 8.81 -0.25 1.36
CA THR A 55 9.81 0.75 1.73
C THR A 55 9.86 1.86 0.68
N VAL A 56 9.89 3.09 1.15
CA VAL A 56 10.14 4.28 0.36
C VAL A 56 11.64 4.54 0.40
N ASN A 57 12.34 4.12 -0.65
CA ASN A 57 13.74 4.49 -0.85
C ASN A 57 13.77 5.92 -1.42
N ALA A 58 13.46 6.91 -0.60
CA ALA A 58 13.75 8.30 -0.97
C ALA A 58 15.26 8.51 -0.82
N PRO A 59 15.98 9.05 -1.82
CA PRO A 59 17.33 9.54 -1.59
C PRO A 59 17.26 10.61 -0.49
N VAL A 60 18.15 10.49 0.50
CA VAL A 60 18.37 11.58 1.46
C VAL A 60 18.91 12.76 0.65
N VAL A 61 18.18 13.88 0.66
CA VAL A 61 18.55 15.12 -0.03
C VAL A 61 19.68 15.82 0.71
#